data_AF-A0A9E4QJA3-F1
#
_entry.id   AF-A0A9E4QJA3-F1
#
_cell.length_a   1.000
_cell.length_b   1.000
_cell.length_c   1.000
_cell.angle_alpha   90.00
_cell.angle_beta   90.00
_cell.angle_gamma   90.00
#
_symmetry.space_group_name_H-M   'P 1'
#
loop_
_entity.id
_entity.type
_entity.pdbx_description
1 polymer ?
#
loop_
_entity_poly.entity_id
_entity_poly.type
_entity_poly.pdbx_seq_one_letter_code
_entity_poly.pdbx_strand_id
1 'polypeptide(L)' 'GGPLILVFTGDYAKLVGETMTKDIGVTNPIVSIDNLELQEFDYIDVGEMIYPARVVPVVVKSLVFPEVSGRKAEVIEQ' A
#
# COMPACT_ATOMS: atom_id res chain seq x y z
N GLY A 1 -17.75 -8.24 2.89
CA GLY A 1 -16.35 -7.99 3.30
C GLY A 1 -15.90 -6.68 2.70
N GLY A 2 -14.82 -6.08 3.23
CA GLY A 2 -14.20 -4.90 2.61
C GLY A 2 -13.55 -5.21 1.26
N PRO A 3 -13.05 -4.19 0.55
CA PRO A 3 -12.33 -4.38 -0.70
C PRO A 3 -11.04 -5.19 -0.47
N LEU A 4 -10.72 -6.06 -1.43
CA LEU A 4 -9.41 -6.72 -1.50
C LEU A 4 -8.46 -5.78 -2.26
N ILE A 5 -7.39 -5.37 -1.59
CA ILE A 5 -6.34 -4.53 -2.19
C ILE A 5 -5.16 -5.44 -2.54
N LEU A 6 -4.79 -5.44 -3.81
CA LEU A 6 -3.65 -6.17 -4.35
C LEU A 6 -2.63 -5.16 -4.85
N VAL A 7 -1.39 -5.30 -4.40
CA VAL A 7 -0.28 -4.41 -4.75
C VAL A 7 0.85 -5.26 -5.30
N PHE A 8 1.36 -4.88 -6.47
CA PHE A 8 2.41 -5.62 -7.16
C PHE A 8 3.56 -4.69 -7.54
N THR A 9 4.77 -5.23 -7.46
CA THR A 9 5.96 -4.56 -7.99
C THR A 9 6.09 -4.71 -9.50
N GLY A 10 5.50 -5.75 -10.10
CA GLY A 10 5.53 -5.97 -11.55
C GLY A 10 4.20 -5.61 -12.25
N ASP A 11 4.27 -5.44 -13.57
CA ASP A 11 3.20 -4.96 -14.46
C ASP A 11 2.18 -6.06 -14.84
N TYR A 12 1.41 -6.53 -13.86
CA TYR A 12 0.40 -7.58 -14.09
C TYR A 12 -0.87 -7.42 -13.24
N ALA A 13 -1.09 -6.26 -12.60
CA ALA A 13 -2.22 -6.05 -11.70
C ALA A 13 -3.56 -6.17 -12.44
N LYS A 14 -3.63 -5.63 -13.66
CA LYS A 14 -4.85 -5.72 -14.48
C LYS A 14 -5.21 -7.17 -14.79
N LEU A 15 -4.24 -7.98 -15.21
CA LEU A 15 -4.46 -9.39 -15.54
C LEU A 15 -4.96 -10.15 -14.32
N VAL A 16 -4.25 -10.05 -13.18
CA VAL A 16 -4.62 -10.75 -11.95
C VAL A 16 -5.99 -10.30 -11.45
N GLY A 17 -6.25 -9.00 -11.41
CA GLY A 17 -7.54 -8.46 -10.94
C GLY A 17 -8.72 -8.89 -11.81
N GLU A 18 -8.55 -8.89 -13.13
CA GLU A 18 -9.58 -9.38 -14.05
C GLU A 18 -9.82 -10.89 -13.90
N THR A 19 -8.77 -11.71 -13.79
CA THR A 19 -8.91 -13.17 -13.57
C THR A 19 -9.60 -13.47 -12.25
N MET A 20 -9.25 -12.77 -11.15
CA MET A 20 -9.92 -12.96 -9.86
C MET A 20 -11.41 -12.65 -9.93
N THR A 21 -11.78 -11.60 -10.67
CA THR A 21 -13.18 -11.18 -10.78
C THR A 21 -13.98 -12.05 -11.75
N LYS A 22 -13.43 -12.34 -12.93
CA LYS A 22 -14.15 -12.97 -14.06
C LYS A 22 -14.07 -14.50 -14.06
N ASP A 23 -12.91 -15.05 -13.71
CA ASP A 23 -12.64 -16.48 -13.87
C ASP A 23 -12.80 -17.23 -12.54
N ILE A 24 -12.32 -16.63 -11.45
CA ILE A 24 -12.38 -17.22 -10.10
C ILE A 24 -13.70 -16.86 -9.38
N GLY A 25 -14.31 -15.72 -9.73
CA GLY A 25 -15.58 -15.29 -9.13
C GLY A 25 -15.44 -14.72 -7.72
N VAL A 26 -14.33 -14.05 -7.41
CA VAL A 26 -14.18 -13.31 -6.15
C VAL A 26 -15.25 -12.22 -6.08
N THR A 27 -16.04 -12.24 -5.02
CA THR A 27 -17.21 -11.35 -4.86
C THR A 27 -16.90 -10.05 -4.14
N ASN A 28 -15.74 -9.96 -3.47
CA ASN A 28 -15.27 -8.70 -2.90
C ASN A 28 -14.91 -7.72 -4.02
N PRO A 29 -15.15 -6.41 -3.84
CA PRO A 29 -14.54 -5.39 -4.71
C PRO A 29 -13.02 -5.55 -4.71
N ILE A 30 -12.39 -5.49 -5.89
CA ILE A 30 -10.93 -5.61 -6.03
C ILE A 30 -10.36 -4.28 -6.48
N VAL A 31 -9.30 -3.84 -5.80
CA VAL A 31 -8.40 -2.79 -6.26
C VAL A 31 -7.05 -3.44 -6.51
N SER A 32 -6.57 -3.37 -7.74
CA SER A 32 -5.33 -4.03 -8.18
C SER A 32 -4.39 -2.97 -8.75
N ILE A 33 -3.21 -2.80 -8.14
CA ILE A 33 -2.24 -1.75 -8.48
C ILE A 33 -0.88 -2.39 -8.74
N ASP A 34 -0.24 -2.08 -9.86
CA ASP A 34 1.10 -2.57 -10.23
C ASP A 34 2.14 -1.44 -10.25
N ASN A 35 3.40 -1.84 -10.50
CA ASN A 35 4.57 -0.97 -10.62
C ASN A 35 4.81 -0.09 -9.38
N LEU A 36 4.50 -0.63 -8.19
CA LEU A 36 4.83 -0.01 -6.92
C LEU A 36 6.02 -0.73 -6.27
N GLU A 37 7.09 0.02 -6.06
CA GLU A 37 8.21 -0.34 -5.19
C GLU A 37 8.01 0.41 -3.87
N LEU A 38 7.93 -0.34 -2.76
CA LEU A 38 7.74 0.19 -1.42
C LEU A 38 8.96 -0.16 -0.57
N GLN A 39 9.35 0.76 0.28
CA GLN A 39 10.35 0.57 1.33
C GLN A 39 9.67 0.26 2.67
N GLU A 40 10.48 -0.09 3.67
CA GLU A 40 9.99 -0.20 5.03
C GLU A 40 9.39 1.14 5.48
N PHE A 41 8.23 1.09 6.13
CA PHE A 41 7.46 2.25 6.57
C PHE A 41 6.83 3.10 5.46
N ASP A 42 6.74 2.59 4.24
CA ASP A 42 5.87 3.15 3.22
C ASP A 42 4.42 2.70 3.39
N TYR A 43 3.51 3.64 3.19
CA TYR A 43 2.07 3.45 3.17
C TYR A 43 1.52 3.87 1.82
N ILE A 44 0.46 3.22 1.38
CA ILE A 44 -0.25 3.57 0.16
C ILE A 44 -1.58 4.20 0.52
N ASP A 45 -1.79 5.44 0.07
CA ASP A 45 -3.11 6.05 0.03
C ASP A 45 -3.72 5.86 -1.35
N VAL A 46 -4.93 5.31 -1.38
CA VAL A 46 -5.72 5.13 -2.59
C VAL A 46 -6.91 6.09 -2.54
N GLY A 47 -6.97 7.02 -3.49
CA GLY A 47 -8.07 7.97 -3.58
C GLY A 47 -9.31 7.41 -4.28
N GLU A 48 -10.28 8.28 -4.55
CA GLU A 48 -11.48 7.91 -5.32
C GLU A 48 -11.21 7.81 -6.82
N MET A 49 -12.06 7.06 -7.54
CA MET A 49 -11.97 6.95 -9.00
C MET A 49 -12.32 8.26 -9.69
N ILE A 50 -11.45 8.70 -10.59
CA ILE A 50 -11.64 9.92 -11.38
C ILE A 50 -12.23 9.57 -12.75
N TYR A 51 -13.39 10.12 -13.04
CA TYR A 51 -14.09 9.98 -14.33
C TYR A 51 -13.82 11.18 -15.26
N PRO A 52 -13.86 10.99 -16.60
CA PRO A 52 -14.10 9.74 -17.32
C PRO A 52 -12.83 8.90 -17.53
N ALA A 53 -11.67 9.40 -17.11
CA ALA A 53 -10.37 8.77 -17.34
C ALA A 53 -10.27 7.35 -16.73
N ARG A 54 -11.11 7.02 -15.73
CA ARG A 54 -11.13 5.72 -15.03
C ARG A 54 -9.77 5.39 -14.42
N VAL A 55 -9.13 6.40 -13.85
CA VAL A 55 -7.88 6.28 -13.10
C VAL A 55 -8.15 6.51 -11.61
N VAL A 56 -7.35 5.89 -10.76
CA VAL A 56 -7.39 6.09 -9.31
C VAL A 56 -6.04 6.70 -8.91
N PRO A 57 -6.01 7.85 -8.22
CA PRO A 57 -4.76 8.43 -7.74
C PRO A 57 -4.22 7.58 -6.59
N VAL A 58 -2.91 7.31 -6.65
CA VAL A 58 -2.19 6.54 -5.64
C VAL A 58 -1.02 7.39 -5.14
N VAL A 59 -0.88 7.49 -3.82
CA VAL A 59 0.21 8.22 -3.18
C VAL A 59 0.96 7.29 -2.26
N VAL A 60 2.28 7.20 -2.45
CA VAL A 60 3.17 6.53 -1.50
C VAL A 60 3.61 7.56 -0.45
N LYS A 61 3.43 7.23 0.82
CA LYS A 61 3.82 8.05 1.97
C LYS A 61 4.85 7.30 2.79
N SER A 62 6.00 7.89 3.01
CA SER A 62 7.04 7.33 3.88
C SER A 62 6.94 7.91 5.28
N LEU A 63 6.90 7.07 6.31
CA LEU A 63 7.10 7.53 7.69
C LEU A 63 8.59 7.62 7.99
N VAL A 64 9.02 8.75 8.54
CA VAL A 64 10.40 8.97 8.98
C VAL A 64 10.41 9.08 10.50
N PHE A 65 11.22 8.25 11.14
CA PHE A 65 11.40 8.26 12.59
C PHE A 65 12.76 8.86 12.95
N PRO A 66 12.84 9.80 13.90
CA PRO A 66 14.12 10.29 14.40
C PRO A 66 14.84 9.18 15.17
N GLU A 67 16.15 9.07 15.00
CA GLU A 67 16.94 8.16 15.82
C GLU A 67 16.87 8.57 17.30
N VAL A 68 16.55 7.62 18.17
CA VAL A 68 16.58 7.84 19.61
C VAL A 68 18.03 7.72 20.08
N SER A 69 18.76 8.83 20.04
CA SER A 69 20.04 8.93 20.75
C SER A 69 19.75 8.92 22.26
N GLY A 70 19.99 7.78 22.90
CA GLY A 70 19.81 7.62 24.33
C GLY A 70 20.70 8.60 25.09
N ARG A 71 20.09 9.51 25.88
CA ARG A 71 20.78 10.04 27.05
C ARG A 71 21.15 8.83 27.91
N LYS A 72 22.45 8.63 28.17
CA LYS A 72 22.91 7.66 29.18
C LYS A 72 22.09 7.89 30.44
N ALA A 73 21.38 6.86 30.90
CA ALA A 73 20.86 6.86 32.25
C ALA A 73 22.07 6.91 33.19
N GLU A 74 22.30 8.06 33.83
CA GLU A 74 23.25 8.14 34.94
C GLU A 74 22.65 7.35 36.10
N VAL A 75 23.25 6.21 36.40
CA VAL A 75 22.99 5.49 37.65
C VAL A 75 23.69 6.29 38.74
N ILE A 76 22.90 6.93 39.61
CA ILE A 76 23.41 7.57 40.82
C ILE A 76 23.65 6.44 41.83
N GLU A 77 24.89 5.94 41.91
CA GLU A 77 25.32 5.17 43.08
C GLU A 77 25.54 6.14 44.25
N GLN A 78 24.80 5.90 45.34
CA GLN A 78 25.00 6.54 46.65
C GLN A 78 26.00 5.75 47.47
#